data_AF-A0A2B2BU87-F1
#
_entry.id   AF-A0A2B2BU87-F1
#
_cell.length_a   1.000
_cell.length_b   1.000
_cell.length_c   1.000
_cell.angle_alpha   90.00
_cell.angle_beta   90.00
_cell.angle_gamma   90.00
#
_symmetry.space_group_name_H-M   'P 1'
#
loop_
_entity.id
_entity.type
_entity.pdbx_description
1 polymer ?
#
loop_
_entity_poly.entity_id
_entity_poly.type
_entity_poly.pdbx_seq_one_letter_code
_entity_poly.pdbx_strand_id
1 'polypeptide(L)' 'MIFKKILDIKYRIEKYRKELLNISKEKPLSDPDVLVMTRKIDEEIITMQKLINNMH' A
#
# COMPACT_ATOMS: atom_id res chain seq x y z
N MET A 1 -5.58 1.18 -19.88
CA MET A 1 -5.72 -0.28 -19.70
C MET A 1 -5.70 -0.64 -18.22
N ILE A 2 -6.52 -1.62 -17.82
CA ILE A 2 -6.64 -2.06 -16.42
C ILE A 2 -5.31 -2.58 -15.86
N PHE A 3 -4.51 -3.26 -16.68
CA PHE A 3 -3.14 -3.68 -16.31
C PHE A 3 -2.22 -2.52 -15.92
N LYS A 4 -2.32 -1.36 -16.59
CA LYS A 4 -1.55 -0.17 -16.22
C LYS A 4 -1.93 0.33 -14.83
N LYS A 5 -3.24 0.35 -14.52
CA LYS A 5 -3.74 0.73 -13.19
C LYS A 5 -3.24 -0.22 -12.10
N ILE A 6 -3.25 -1.53 -12.35
CA ILE A 6 -2.72 -2.53 -11.42
C ILE A 6 -1.22 -2.33 -11.20
N LEU A 7 -0.46 -2.07 -12.28
CA LEU A 7 0.97 -1.80 -12.18
C LEU A 7 1.26 -0.52 -11.37
N ASP A 8 0.50 0.55 -11.60
CA ASP A 8 0.62 1.80 -10.85
C ASP A 8 0.32 1.60 -9.36
N ILE A 9 -0.70 0.82 -9.02
CA ILE A 9 -1.02 0.45 -7.63
C ILE A 9 0.13 -0.32 -7.00
N LYS A 10 0.67 -1.33 -7.69
CA LYS A 10 1.83 -2.10 -7.23
C LYS A 10 3.02 -1.19 -6.91
N TYR A 11 3.32 -0.21 -7.77
CA TYR A 11 4.40 0.75 -7.51
C TYR A 11 4.16 1.59 -6.24
N ARG A 12 2.91 2.02 -6.00
CA ARG A 12 2.57 2.76 -4.77
C ARG A 12 2.69 1.90 -3.51
N ILE A 13 2.22 0.66 -3.55
CA ILE A 13 2.38 -0.31 -2.44
C ILE A 13 3.87 -0.48 -2.10
N GLU A 14 4.73 -0.69 -3.10
CA GLU A 14 6.16 -0.85 -2.88
C GLU A 14 6.82 0.42 -2.33
N LYS A 15 6.38 1.60 -2.79
CA LYS A 15 6.83 2.88 -2.23
C LYS A 15 6.46 2.99 -0.74
N TYR A 16 5.19 2.75 -0.40
CA TYR A 16 4.72 2.85 0.98
C TYR A 16 5.37 1.81 1.89
N ARG A 17 5.65 0.60 1.40
CA ARG A 17 6.41 -0.43 2.13
C ARG A 17 7.82 0.03 2.48
N LYS A 18 8.53 0.67 1.55
CA LYS A 18 9.87 1.23 1.81
C LYS A 18 9.82 2.33 2.86
N GLU A 19 8.85 3.23 2.75
CA GLU A 19 8.65 4.29 3.74
C GLU A 19 8.29 3.74 5.12
N LEU A 20 7.39 2.74 5.20
CA LEU A 20 7.04 2.06 6.43
C LEU A 20 8.27 1.40 7.07
N LEU A 21 9.09 0.70 6.28
CA LEU A 21 10.32 0.08 6.77
C LEU A 21 11.31 1.10 7.34
N ASN A 22 11.39 2.29 6.75
CA ASN A 22 12.25 3.35 7.26
C ASN A 22 11.71 3.90 8.59
N ILE A 23 10.41 4.16 8.68
CA ILE A 23 9.80 4.69 9.91
C ILE A 23 9.83 3.65 11.04
N SER A 24 9.61 2.37 10.74
CA SER A 24 9.62 1.29 11.74
C SER A 24 11.01 1.00 12.34
N LYS A 25 12.08 1.54 11.76
CA LYS A 25 13.43 1.46 12.36
C LYS A 25 13.58 2.42 13.54
N GLU A 26 12.85 3.53 13.52
CA GLU A 26 12.97 4.61 14.50
C GLU A 26 11.78 4.67 15.45
N LYS A 27 10.63 4.12 15.04
CA LYS A 27 9.36 4.24 15.76
C LYS A 27 8.73 2.88 16.05
N PRO A 28 8.02 2.73 17.19
CA PRO A 28 7.31 1.51 17.51
C PRO A 28 6.13 1.28 16.56
N LEU A 29 5.65 0.04 16.46
CA LEU A 29 4.52 -0.32 15.59
C LEU A 29 3.21 0.38 15.96
N SER A 30 3.06 0.81 17.22
CA SER A 30 1.92 1.57 17.70
C SER A 30 2.01 3.07 17.41
N ASP A 31 3.11 3.54 16.81
CA ASP A 31 3.29 4.94 16.45
C ASP A 31 2.26 5.36 15.39
N PRO A 32 1.60 6.53 15.54
CA PRO A 32 0.61 7.01 14.58
C PRO A 32 1.11 7.04 13.13
N ASP A 33 2.38 7.37 12.88
CA ASP A 33 2.91 7.44 11.51
C ASP A 33 3.05 6.05 10.90
N VAL A 34 3.43 5.05 11.70
CA VAL A 34 3.48 3.65 11.28
C VAL A 34 2.06 3.18 10.94
N LEU A 35 1.08 3.47 11.80
CA LEU A 35 -0.32 3.10 11.59
C LEU A 35 -0.95 3.77 10.35
N VAL A 36 -0.59 5.02 10.09
CA VAL A 36 -1.04 5.73 8.88
C VAL A 36 -0.46 5.07 7.62
N MET A 37 0.80 4.66 7.67
CA MET A 37 1.46 4.02 6.52
C MET A 37 0.95 2.61 6.25
N THR A 38 0.69 1.81 7.29
CA THR A 38 0.05 0.51 7.11
C THR A 38 -1.34 0.66 6.51
N ARG A 39 -2.16 1.62 6.99
CA ARG A 39 -3.48 1.90 6.42
C ARG A 39 -3.42 2.27 4.94
N LYS A 40 -2.47 3.10 4.52
CA LYS A 40 -2.28 3.45 3.09
C LYS A 40 -1.96 2.23 2.23
N ILE A 41 -1.17 1.29 2.74
CA ILE A 41 -0.86 0.03 2.04
C ILE A 41 -2.14 -0.80 1.89
N ASP A 42 -2.93 -0.93 2.97
CA ASP A 42 -4.18 -1.69 2.95
C ASP A 42 -5.19 -1.11 1.96
N GLU A 43 -5.34 0.21 1.89
CA GLU A 43 -6.22 0.90 0.95
C GLU A 43 -5.85 0.61 -0.52
N GLU A 44 -4.56 0.59 -0.84
CA GLU A 44 -4.07 0.23 -2.18
C GLU A 44 -4.30 -1.25 -2.51
N ILE A 45 -4.09 -2.16 -1.54
CA ILE A 45 -4.36 -3.59 -1.71
C ILE A 45 -5.85 -3.83 -1.98
N ILE A 46 -6.74 -3.23 -1.19
CA ILE A 46 -8.19 -3.32 -1.39
C ILE A 46 -8.58 -2.79 -2.76
N THR A 47 -7.98 -1.68 -3.19
CA THR A 47 -8.22 -1.10 -4.51
C THR A 47 -7.77 -2.05 -5.63
N MET A 48 -6.62 -2.68 -5.48
CA MET A 48 -6.12 -3.69 -6.42
C MET A 48 -7.05 -4.90 -6.50
N GLN A 49 -7.50 -5.41 -5.35
CA GLN A 49 -8.44 -6.54 -5.28
C GLN A 49 -9.77 -6.22 -5.95
N LYS A 50 -10.34 -5.02 -5.72
CA LYS A 50 -11.56 -4.57 -6.40
C LYS A 50 -11.38 -4.51 -7.92
N LEU A 51 -10.24 -4.02 -8.40
CA LEU A 51 -9.95 -4.00 -9.84
C LEU A 51 -9.85 -5.40 -10.44
N ILE A 52 -9.19 -6.33 -9.75
CA ILE A 52 -9.07 -7.73 -10.18
C ILE A 52 -10.44 -8.41 -10.18
N ASN A 53 -11.25 -8.21 -9.14
CA ASN A 53 -12.60 -8.77 -9.05
C ASN A 53 -13.51 -8.23 -10.16
N ASN A 54 -13.38 -6.96 -10.53
CA ASN A 54 -14.15 -6.36 -11.64
C ASN A 54 -13.68 -6.81 -13.04
N MET A 55 -12.56 -7.55 -13.14
CA MET A 55 -12.13 -8.17 -14.40
C MET A 55 -12.75 -9.55 -14.61
N HIS A 56 -13.30 -10.16 -13.56
CA HIS A 56 -13.96 -11.45 -13.57
C HIS A 56 -15.46 -11.31 -13.83
#